data_AF-A0A119UWV0-F1
#
_entry.id   AF-A0A119UWV0-F1
#
_cell.length_a   1.000
_cell.length_b   1.000
_cell.length_c   1.000
_cell.angle_alpha   90.00
_cell.angle_beta   90.00
_cell.angle_gamma   90.00
#
_symmetry.space_group_name_H-M   'P 1'
#
loop_
_entity.id
_entity.type
_entity.pdbx_description
1 polymer ?
#
loop_
_entity_poly.entity_id
_entity_poly.type
_entity_poly.pdbx_seq_one_letter_code
_entity_poly.pdbx_strand_id
1 'polypeptide(L)'
;MATQEALKAAQDMRAMDQKLAALEHENEQLKARAERRGQYALTDIGGGALAYRYSHVEGSTDAPHYLCQPCMSKGNEIALQPYGRHGNYRCPSCETVYITDGKAPRTTIAVF
;
A
#
# COMPACT_ATOMS: atom_id res chain seq x y z
N MET A 1 -38.46 38.65 -5.40
CA MET A 1 -38.43 37.17 -5.27
C MET A 1 -37.46 36.55 -6.28
N ALA A 2 -37.57 36.82 -7.59
CA ALA A 2 -36.68 36.27 -8.62
C ALA A 2 -35.16 36.52 -8.42
N THR A 3 -34.75 37.65 -7.84
CA THR A 3 -33.33 37.96 -7.56
C THR A 3 -32.75 37.14 -6.41
N GLN A 4 -33.56 36.75 -5.43
CA GLN A 4 -33.14 35.95 -4.28
C GLN A 4 -32.97 34.48 -4.68
N GLU A 5 -33.84 33.98 -5.55
CA GLU A 5 -33.73 32.64 -6.13
C GLU A 5 -32.49 32.51 -7.04
N ALA A 6 -32.24 33.51 -7.88
CA ALA A 6 -31.04 33.54 -8.73
C ALA A 6 -29.73 33.57 -7.90
N LEU A 7 -29.72 34.33 -6.80
CA LEU A 7 -28.56 34.39 -5.91
C LEU A 7 -28.32 33.03 -5.21
N LYS A 8 -29.39 32.38 -4.74
CA LYS A 8 -29.30 31.06 -4.11
C LYS A 8 -28.79 30.01 -5.11
N ALA A 9 -29.32 29.99 -6.33
CA ALA A 9 -28.85 29.09 -7.38
C ALA A 9 -27.36 29.30 -7.70
N ALA A 10 -26.89 30.56 -7.76
CA ALA A 10 -25.47 30.86 -7.95
C ALA A 10 -24.57 30.40 -6.79
N GLN A 11 -25.07 30.48 -5.55
CA GLN A 11 -24.36 29.97 -4.38
C GLN A 11 -24.31 28.45 -4.37
N ASP A 12 -25.42 27.78 -4.69
CA ASP A 12 -25.50 26.32 -4.77
C ASP A 12 -24.58 25.78 -5.87
N MET A 13 -24.54 26.42 -7.05
CA MET A 13 -23.60 26.06 -8.12
C MET A 13 -22.14 26.15 -7.65
N ARG A 14 -21.75 27.26 -7.00
CA ARG A 14 -20.39 27.41 -6.47
C ARG A 14 -20.05 26.34 -5.42
N ALA A 15 -21.00 26.01 -4.55
CA ALA A 15 -20.79 24.97 -3.55
C ALA A 15 -20.66 23.57 -4.19
N MET A 16 -21.37 23.32 -5.30
CA MET A 16 -21.20 22.10 -6.09
C MET A 16 -19.84 22.05 -6.78
N ASP A 17 -19.39 23.15 -7.41
CA ASP A 17 -18.08 23.22 -8.06
C ASP A 17 -16.93 22.98 -7.07
N GLN A 18 -17.02 23.54 -5.87
CA GLN A 18 -16.03 23.30 -4.80
C GLN A 18 -16.00 21.83 -4.37
N LYS A 19 -17.15 21.17 -4.26
CA LYS A 19 -17.23 19.74 -3.95
C LYS A 19 -16.68 18.89 -5.08
N LEU A 20 -16.97 19.25 -6.33
CA LEU A 20 -16.44 18.54 -7.49
C LEU A 20 -14.92 18.58 -7.52
N ALA A 21 -14.32 19.78 -7.37
CA ALA A 21 -12.87 19.93 -7.31
C ALA A 21 -12.24 19.15 -6.15
N ALA A 22 -12.88 19.14 -4.97
CA ALA A 22 -12.39 18.37 -3.82
C ALA A 22 -12.43 16.86 -4.08
N LEU A 23 -13.51 16.36 -4.67
CA LEU A 23 -13.67 14.94 -5.00
C LEU A 23 -12.74 14.49 -6.13
N GLU A 24 -12.52 15.33 -7.14
CA GLU A 24 -11.56 15.06 -8.21
C GLU A 24 -10.15 14.93 -7.63
N HIS A 25 -9.76 15.85 -6.74
CA HIS A 25 -8.47 15.79 -6.06
C HIS A 25 -8.32 14.54 -5.20
N GLU A 26 -9.34 14.17 -4.44
CA GLU A 26 -9.34 12.92 -3.66
C GLU A 26 -9.23 11.68 -4.57
N ASN A 27 -9.94 11.69 -5.71
CA ASN A 27 -9.91 10.60 -6.68
C ASN A 27 -8.50 10.41 -7.27
N GLU A 28 -7.82 11.50 -7.61
CA GLU A 28 -6.43 11.49 -8.08
C GLU A 28 -5.48 10.91 -7.03
N GLN A 29 -5.62 11.32 -5.77
CA GLN A 29 -4.80 10.78 -4.67
C GLN A 29 -5.04 9.28 -4.47
N LEU A 30 -6.29 8.83 -4.53
CA LEU A 30 -6.65 7.42 -4.41
C LEU A 30 -6.10 6.58 -5.57
N LYS A 31 -6.19 7.10 -6.80
CA LYS A 31 -5.61 6.45 -7.99
C LYS A 31 -4.09 6.32 -7.85
N ALA A 32 -3.40 7.39 -7.48
CA ALA A 32 -1.95 7.37 -7.29
C ALA A 32 -1.53 6.38 -6.20
N ARG A 33 -2.31 6.26 -5.11
CA ARG A 33 -2.06 5.25 -4.06
C ARG A 33 -2.30 3.83 -4.56
N ALA A 34 -3.38 3.59 -5.32
CA ALA A 34 -3.67 2.29 -5.88
C ALA A 34 -2.57 1.83 -6.86
N GLU A 35 -2.09 2.75 -7.70
CA GLU A 35 -1.00 2.49 -8.64
C GLU A 35 0.30 2.12 -7.92
N ARG A 36 0.72 2.90 -6.91
CA ARG A 36 1.90 2.56 -6.10
C ARG A 36 1.77 1.18 -5.46
N ARG A 37 0.60 0.86 -4.89
CA ARG A 37 0.36 -0.47 -4.30
C ARG A 37 0.40 -1.60 -5.32
N GLY A 38 -0.03 -1.34 -6.57
CA GLY A 38 0.04 -2.29 -7.67
C GLY A 38 1.46 -2.71 -8.06
N GLN A 39 2.47 -1.94 -7.65
CA GLN A 39 3.89 -2.27 -7.87
C GLN A 39 4.42 -3.33 -6.91
N TYR A 40 3.62 -3.79 -5.94
CA TYR A 40 4.04 -4.76 -4.93
C TYR A 40 3.29 -6.08 -5.03
N ALA A 41 4.04 -7.18 -5.01
CA ALA A 41 3.48 -8.53 -4.99
C ALA A 41 3.75 -9.21 -3.65
N LEU A 42 2.74 -9.87 -3.08
CA LEU A 42 2.91 -10.68 -1.89
C LEU A 42 3.73 -11.92 -2.24
N THR A 43 4.86 -12.12 -1.57
CA THR A 43 5.78 -13.24 -1.80
C THR A 43 6.27 -13.84 -0.49
N ASP A 44 6.65 -15.11 -0.54
CA ASP A 44 7.49 -15.71 0.50
C ASP A 44 8.90 -15.09 0.41
N ILE A 45 9.40 -14.58 1.53
CA ILE A 45 10.74 -13.98 1.67
C ILE A 45 11.72 -14.91 2.39
N GLY A 46 11.32 -16.16 2.66
CA GLY A 46 12.08 -17.20 3.32
C GLY A 46 11.35 -17.74 4.56
N GLY A 47 11.50 -19.04 4.83
CA GLY A 47 10.95 -19.68 6.03
C GLY A 47 9.41 -19.68 6.11
N GLY A 48 8.69 -19.42 5.00
CA GLY A 48 7.23 -19.26 5.00
C GLY A 48 6.76 -17.87 5.42
N ALA A 49 7.67 -16.91 5.61
CA ALA A 49 7.34 -15.55 5.97
C ALA A 49 6.88 -14.77 4.74
N LEU A 50 5.68 -14.17 4.78
CA LEU A 50 5.10 -13.46 3.64
C LEU A 50 5.27 -11.93 3.78
N ALA A 51 5.84 -11.29 2.76
CA ALA A 51 5.96 -9.84 2.68
C ALA A 51 5.67 -9.34 1.26
N TYR A 52 5.40 -8.05 1.11
CA TYR A 52 5.17 -7.44 -0.20
C TYR A 52 6.49 -7.02 -0.81
N ARG A 53 6.93 -7.66 -1.90
CA ARG A 53 8.16 -7.31 -2.62
C ARG A 53 7.87 -6.27 -3.68
N TYR A 54 8.72 -5.26 -3.76
CA TYR A 54 8.71 -4.32 -4.88
C TYR A 54 9.02 -5.05 -6.19
N SER A 55 8.08 -4.99 -7.13
CA SER A 55 8.25 -5.50 -8.49
C SER A 55 9.03 -4.43 -9.25
N HIS A 56 10.31 -4.69 -9.51
CA HIS A 56 11.16 -3.72 -10.21
C HIS A 56 10.52 -3.33 -11.54
N VAL A 57 10.22 -2.04 -11.69
CA VAL A 57 9.73 -1.45 -12.94
C VAL A 57 10.94 -0.96 -13.73
N GLU A 58 11.04 -1.31 -15.01
CA GLU A 58 12.11 -0.81 -15.87
C GLU A 58 12.19 0.73 -15.82
N GLY A 59 13.39 1.26 -15.58
CA GLY A 59 13.63 2.70 -15.42
C GLY A 59 13.45 3.23 -13.98
N SER A 60 13.02 2.41 -13.02
CA SER A 60 12.99 2.78 -11.61
C SER A 60 14.38 2.76 -10.98
N THR A 61 14.70 3.79 -10.20
CA THR A 61 15.92 3.85 -9.37
C THR A 61 15.73 3.26 -7.97
N ASP A 62 14.54 2.72 -7.68
CA ASP A 62 14.22 2.20 -6.36
C ASP A 62 14.99 0.91 -6.07
N ALA A 63 15.62 0.88 -4.90
CA ALA A 63 16.31 -0.32 -4.44
C ALA A 63 15.30 -1.45 -4.18
N PRO A 64 15.66 -2.72 -4.45
CA PRO A 64 14.83 -3.86 -4.07
C PRO A 64 14.54 -3.85 -2.56
N HIS A 65 13.27 -3.87 -2.19
CA HIS A 65 12.85 -3.83 -0.80
C HIS A 65 11.53 -4.58 -0.58
N TYR A 66 11.20 -4.78 0.69
CA TYR A 66 9.99 -5.44 1.12
C TYR A 66 9.16 -4.50 2.00
N LEU A 67 7.84 -4.52 1.83
CA LEU A 67 6.89 -3.88 2.73
C LEU A 67 6.26 -4.91 3.69
N CYS A 68 5.99 -4.45 4.90
CA CYS A 68 5.35 -5.23 5.95
C CYS A 68 3.92 -5.64 5.55
N GLN A 69 3.63 -6.94 5.55
CA GLN A 69 2.32 -7.47 5.15
C GLN A 69 1.17 -6.97 6.07
N PRO A 70 1.27 -7.02 7.41
CA PRO A 70 0.23 -6.49 8.29
C PRO A 70 -0.03 -4.98 8.10
N CYS A 71 1.03 -4.18 7.90
CA CYS A 71 0.88 -2.74 7.66
C CYS A 71 0.20 -2.48 6.32
N MET A 72 0.60 -3.20 5.26
CA MET A 72 0.06 -3.02 3.91
C MET A 72 -1.42 -3.42 3.85
N SER A 73 -1.84 -4.47 4.58
CA SER A 73 -3.26 -4.83 4.73
C SER A 73 -4.09 -3.74 5.42
N LYS A 74 -3.47 -2.93 6.29
CA LYS A 74 -4.07 -1.73 6.91
C LYS A 74 -3.92 -0.46 6.04
N GLY A 75 -3.33 -0.59 4.85
CA GLY A 75 -3.09 0.51 3.92
C GLY A 75 -1.78 1.26 4.13
N ASN A 76 -0.93 0.87 5.07
CA ASN A 76 0.33 1.55 5.36
C ASN A 76 1.50 0.86 4.64
N GLU A 77 2.22 1.62 3.81
CA GLU A 77 3.40 1.18 3.08
C GLU A 77 4.64 1.35 3.96
N ILE A 78 4.97 0.34 4.77
CA ILE A 78 6.12 0.41 5.69
C ILE A 78 7.22 -0.55 5.23
N ALA A 79 8.36 0.02 4.83
CA ALA A 79 9.54 -0.74 4.42
C ALA A 79 10.14 -1.51 5.61
N LEU A 80 10.38 -2.80 5.38
CA LEU A 80 11.05 -3.67 6.32
C LEU A 80 12.54 -3.28 6.43
N GLN A 81 13.04 -3.26 7.67
CA GLN A 81 14.44 -2.96 7.97
C GLN A 81 15.17 -4.25 8.38
N PRO A 82 16.47 -4.41 8.03
CA PRO A 82 17.28 -5.53 8.53
C PRO A 82 17.25 -5.62 10.05
N TYR A 83 17.17 -6.83 10.60
CA TYR A 83 17.09 -7.03 12.04
C TYR A 83 17.79 -8.29 12.52
N GLY A 84 18.81 -8.13 13.36
CA GLY A 84 19.53 -9.25 13.96
C GLY A 84 20.35 -10.00 12.92
N ARG A 85 20.07 -11.30 12.74
CA ARG A 85 20.77 -12.17 11.79
C ARG A 85 20.50 -11.74 10.34
N HIS A 86 21.50 -11.89 9.48
CA HIS A 86 21.36 -11.60 8.06
C HIS A 86 20.17 -12.35 7.44
N GLY A 87 19.36 -11.63 6.67
CA GLY A 87 18.12 -12.13 6.06
C GLY A 87 16.88 -11.90 6.90
N ASN A 88 17.00 -11.65 8.21
CA ASN A 88 15.83 -11.35 9.04
C ASN A 88 15.49 -9.87 8.95
N TYR A 89 14.18 -9.58 9.07
CA TYR A 89 13.67 -8.23 8.95
C TYR A 89 12.72 -7.88 10.10
N ARG A 90 12.59 -6.58 10.38
CA ARG A 90 11.61 -6.04 11.32
C ARG A 90 10.87 -4.88 10.69
N CYS A 91 9.57 -4.81 10.94
CA CYS A 91 8.80 -3.61 10.63
C CYS A 91 9.02 -2.54 11.71
N PRO A 92 9.46 -1.32 11.37
CA PRO A 92 9.65 -0.25 12.36
C PRO A 92 8.32 0.31 12.91
N SER A 93 7.19 0.05 12.25
CA SER A 93 5.89 0.59 12.64
C SER A 93 5.10 -0.36 13.57
N CYS A 94 4.95 -1.63 13.19
CA CYS A 94 4.17 -2.60 13.97
C CYS A 94 5.03 -3.67 14.65
N GLU A 95 6.36 -3.54 14.56
CA GLU A 95 7.34 -4.39 15.23
C GLU A 95 7.34 -5.87 14.83
N THR A 96 6.52 -6.27 13.85
CA THR A 96 6.50 -7.63 13.31
C THR A 96 7.90 -8.02 12.82
N VAL A 97 8.38 -9.17 13.30
CA VAL A 97 9.67 -9.74 12.94
C VAL A 97 9.46 -10.86 11.93
N TYR A 98 10.25 -10.83 10.86
CA TYR A 98 10.27 -11.79 9.77
C TYR A 98 11.56 -12.58 9.86
N ILE A 99 11.42 -13.87 10.20
CA ILE A 99 12.54 -14.80 10.32
C ILE A 99 12.60 -15.60 9.02
N THR A 100 13.63 -15.38 8.21
CA THR A 100 13.73 -15.95 6.85
C THR A 100 14.68 -17.12 6.76
N ASP A 101 15.44 -17.39 7.84
CA ASP A 101 16.35 -18.53 7.97
C ASP A 101 15.65 -19.84 8.35
N GLY A 102 14.32 -19.87 8.32
CA GLY A 102 13.53 -21.08 8.52
C GLY A 102 13.85 -22.14 7.47
N LYS A 103 14.24 -23.34 7.94
CA LYS A 103 14.33 -24.56 7.10
C LYS A 103 13.13 -24.62 6.15
N ALA A 104 13.39 -25.03 4.90
CA ALA A 104 12.37 -25.18 3.87
C ALA A 104 11.07 -25.80 4.44
N PRO A 105 9.89 -25.25 4.08
CA PRO A 105 8.62 -25.76 4.59
C PRO A 105 8.58 -27.27 4.36
N ARG A 106 8.21 -28.04 5.39
CA ARG A 106 8.00 -29.49 5.23
C ARG A 106 6.85 -29.64 4.25
N THR A 107 7.14 -30.12 3.04
CA THR A 107 6.14 -30.42 2.02
C THR A 107 5.10 -31.35 2.64
N THR A 108 3.91 -30.83 2.97
CA THR A 108 2.76 -31.68 3.27
C THR A 108 2.33 -32.30 1.96
N ILE A 109 2.79 -33.52 1.72
CA ILE A 109 2.27 -34.36 0.65
C ILE A 109 0.79 -34.59 0.99
N ALA A 110 -0.11 -34.07 0.17
CA ALA A 110 -1.52 -34.44 0.24
C ALA A 110 -1.62 -35.93 -0.09
N VAL A 111 -1.98 -36.73 0.90
CA VAL A 111 -2.37 -38.13 0.70
C VAL A 111 -3.79 -38.09 0.17
N PHE A 112 -3.96 -38.38 -1.13
CA PHE A 112 -5.25 -38.62 -1.76
C PHE A 112 -5.64 -40.10 -1.59
#